data_AF-A0A0D6SQR1-F1
#
_entry.id   AF-A0A0D6SQR1-F1
#
_cell.length_a   1.000
_cell.length_b   1.000
_cell.length_c   1.000
_cell.angle_alpha   90.00
_cell.angle_beta   90.00
_cell.angle_gamma   90.00
#
_symmetry.space_group_name_H-M   'P 1'
#
loop_
_entity.id
_entity.type
_entity.pdbx_description
1 polymer ?
#
loop_
_entity_poly.entity_id
_entity_poly.type
_entity_poly.pdbx_seq_one_letter_code
_entity_poly.pdbx_strand_id
1 'polypeptide(L)'
;MKRERLLHLHYMLADHWKAMERLLYVDPELKGIYTFSPKQFEYYAGISSKKSLELVNFLQISNLQQYVSQLEKKRIFYITIWDKDYPQLLREIQDPPFVLYGKGERDFLNKVNKLAIVGTREPSLYGKESMKFILQPLLEKEWLIVSGFARGIDTIAHEVTVRQHCPTIAILGHGLSYMYPKENRGLYDTWKDYILLLTEYPPHYVPKKWYFPKRNRIISGISKGVLVVEAKTRSGSLITADLALEQNREVFALPGPIFIESAAGTNHLIQQGAKLVRNAEDILEEILN
;
A
#
# COMPACT_ATOMS: atom_id res chain seq x y z
N MET A 1 -3.93 -19.52 15.96
CA MET A 1 -3.65 -18.79 17.21
C MET A 1 -2.64 -17.64 17.10
N LYS A 2 -1.32 -17.85 16.91
CA LYS A 2 -0.33 -16.74 16.95
C LYS A 2 -0.67 -15.58 16.01
N ARG A 3 -0.96 -15.88 14.74
CA ARG A 3 -1.41 -14.92 13.71
C ARG A 3 -2.65 -14.13 14.12
N GLU A 4 -3.63 -14.80 14.72
CA GLU A 4 -4.88 -14.16 15.14
C GLU A 4 -4.63 -13.25 16.35
N ARG A 5 -3.71 -13.60 17.26
CA ARG A 5 -3.32 -12.70 18.37
C ARG A 5 -2.67 -11.41 17.85
N LEU A 6 -1.86 -11.50 16.79
CA LEU A 6 -1.32 -10.33 16.10
C LEU A 6 -2.44 -9.49 15.47
N LEU A 7 -3.39 -10.13 14.79
CA LEU A 7 -4.58 -9.46 14.26
C LEU A 7 -5.38 -8.75 15.36
N HIS A 8 -5.55 -9.39 16.51
CA HIS A 8 -6.27 -8.82 17.65
C HIS A 8 -5.58 -7.55 18.18
N LEU A 9 -4.27 -7.62 18.42
CA LEU A 9 -3.48 -6.48 18.86
C LEU A 9 -3.50 -5.35 17.82
N HIS A 10 -3.33 -5.71 16.54
CA HIS A 10 -3.31 -4.79 15.42
C HIS A 10 -4.62 -4.01 15.26
N TYR A 11 -5.76 -4.59 15.62
CA TYR A 11 -7.05 -3.90 15.58
C TYR A 11 -7.02 -2.53 16.26
N MET A 12 -6.31 -2.43 17.38
CA MET A 12 -6.19 -1.19 18.17
C MET A 12 -4.92 -0.39 17.85
N LEU A 13 -3.87 -1.04 17.35
CA LEU A 13 -2.53 -0.46 17.22
C LEU A 13 -2.04 -0.32 15.78
N ALA A 14 -2.91 -0.44 14.77
CA ALA A 14 -2.53 -0.37 13.35
C ALA A 14 -1.75 0.90 12.97
N ASP A 15 -2.03 2.03 13.62
CA ASP A 15 -1.32 3.30 13.41
C ASP A 15 -0.12 3.52 14.36
N HIS A 16 0.25 2.50 15.14
CA HIS A 16 1.32 2.50 16.15
C HIS A 16 2.36 1.39 15.85
N TRP A 17 2.94 1.40 14.65
CA TRP A 17 3.91 0.37 14.21
C TRP A 17 5.05 0.10 15.22
N LYS A 18 5.72 1.15 15.73
CA LYS A 18 6.79 1.02 16.74
C LYS A 18 6.33 0.38 18.04
N ALA A 19 5.08 0.62 18.44
CA ALA A 19 4.51 0.00 19.64
C ALA A 19 4.33 -1.50 19.44
N MET A 20 3.85 -1.91 18.27
CA MET A 20 3.72 -3.32 17.91
C MET A 20 5.08 -4.01 17.80
N GLU A 21 6.07 -3.37 17.19
CA GLU A 21 7.44 -3.86 17.10
C GLU A 21 8.02 -4.16 18.49
N ARG A 22 7.92 -3.21 19.43
CA ARG A 22 8.39 -3.40 20.81
C ARG A 22 7.65 -4.52 21.55
N LEU A 23 6.33 -4.62 21.36
CA LEU A 23 5.54 -5.68 21.96
C LEU A 23 5.90 -7.06 21.41
N LEU A 24 6.16 -7.16 20.10
CA LEU A 24 6.63 -8.40 19.47
C LEU A 24 8.04 -8.79 19.93
N TYR A 25 8.88 -7.82 20.28
CA TYR A 25 10.18 -8.09 20.88
C TYR A 25 10.05 -8.67 22.29
N VAL A 26 9.15 -8.12 23.12
CA VAL A 26 8.97 -8.54 24.53
C VAL A 26 8.12 -9.81 24.67
N ASP A 27 7.10 -9.98 23.83
CA ASP A 27 6.22 -11.15 23.81
C ASP A 27 6.06 -11.66 22.37
N PRO A 28 7.07 -12.39 21.83
CA PRO A 28 7.08 -12.84 20.44
C PRO A 28 5.91 -13.76 20.07
N GLU A 29 5.31 -14.42 21.06
CA GLU A 29 4.16 -15.30 20.87
C GLU A 29 2.82 -14.57 21.06
N LEU A 30 2.83 -13.34 21.60
CA LEU A 30 1.65 -12.55 21.96
C LEU A 30 0.70 -13.30 22.90
N LYS A 31 1.24 -14.10 23.84
CA LYS A 31 0.42 -14.80 24.85
C LYS A 31 0.20 -13.93 26.09
N GLY A 32 1.24 -13.23 26.51
CA GLY A 32 1.26 -12.40 27.72
C GLY A 32 0.43 -11.13 27.59
N ILE A 33 0.24 -10.59 26.38
CA ILE A 33 -0.52 -9.34 26.16
C ILE A 33 -1.93 -9.33 26.78
N TYR A 34 -2.57 -10.50 26.96
CA TYR A 34 -3.91 -10.62 27.57
C TYR A 34 -3.91 -10.47 29.08
N THR A 35 -2.73 -10.52 29.71
CA THR A 35 -2.53 -10.39 31.16
C THR A 35 -1.84 -9.08 31.53
N PHE A 36 -1.40 -8.30 30.54
CA PHE A 36 -0.70 -7.04 30.78
C PHE A 36 -1.66 -6.00 31.36
N SER A 37 -1.20 -5.31 32.39
CA SER A 37 -1.83 -4.10 32.93
C SER A 37 -1.60 -2.90 32.00
N PRO A 38 -2.40 -1.82 32.13
CA PRO A 38 -2.17 -0.60 31.36
C PRO A 38 -0.74 -0.04 31.51
N LYS A 39 -0.19 -0.07 32.73
CA LYS A 39 1.20 0.38 33.00
C LYS A 39 2.25 -0.45 32.26
N GLN A 40 2.04 -1.76 32.11
CA GLN A 40 2.94 -2.60 31.33
C GLN A 40 2.89 -2.25 29.83
N PHE A 41 1.71 -1.94 29.29
CA PHE A 41 1.61 -1.45 27.90
C PHE A 41 2.27 -0.07 27.71
N GLU A 42 2.12 0.84 28.66
CA GLU A 42 2.84 2.13 28.61
C GLU A 42 4.35 1.91 28.58
N TYR A 43 4.86 1.05 29.47
CA TYR A 43 6.29 0.77 29.58
C TYR A 43 6.84 0.04 28.35
N TYR A 44 6.25 -1.07 27.93
CA TYR A 44 6.77 -1.89 26.83
C TYR A 44 6.47 -1.29 25.46
N ALA A 45 5.28 -0.73 25.24
CA ALA A 45 4.84 -0.27 23.93
C ALA A 45 5.10 1.24 23.71
N GLY A 46 5.28 2.02 24.77
CA GLY A 46 5.46 3.47 24.69
C GLY A 46 4.22 4.22 24.23
N ILE A 47 3.03 3.67 24.50
CA ILE A 47 1.74 4.28 24.18
C ILE A 47 1.20 5.06 25.39
N SER A 48 0.29 6.01 25.16
CA SER A 48 -0.28 6.84 26.23
C SER A 48 -1.13 6.03 27.20
N SER A 49 -1.26 6.49 28.45
CA SER A 49 -2.07 5.81 29.47
C SER A 49 -3.53 5.63 29.04
N LYS A 50 -4.10 6.61 28.31
CA LYS A 50 -5.43 6.49 27.70
C LYS A 50 -5.48 5.32 26.71
N LYS A 51 -4.51 5.23 25.80
CA LYS A 51 -4.47 4.18 24.78
C LYS A 51 -4.21 2.80 25.38
N SER A 52 -3.37 2.71 26.41
CA SER A 52 -3.14 1.48 27.17
C SER A 52 -4.40 0.96 27.84
N LEU A 53 -5.18 1.85 28.47
CA LEU A 53 -6.46 1.48 29.09
C LEU A 53 -7.47 0.99 28.04
N GLU A 54 -7.59 1.71 26.92
CA GLU A 54 -8.44 1.31 25.79
C GLU A 54 -8.04 -0.08 25.24
N LEU A 55 -6.73 -0.34 25.13
CA LEU A 55 -6.21 -1.62 24.64
C LEU A 55 -6.49 -2.78 25.60
N VAL A 56 -6.25 -2.61 26.91
CA VAL A 56 -6.55 -3.65 27.91
C VAL A 56 -8.04 -3.97 27.92
N ASN A 57 -8.89 -2.94 27.97
CA ASN A 57 -10.34 -3.12 27.96
C ASN A 57 -10.77 -3.87 26.70
N PHE A 58 -10.26 -3.47 25.53
CA PHE A 58 -10.52 -4.17 24.28
C PHE A 58 -10.11 -5.65 24.39
N LEU A 59 -8.86 -5.97 24.70
CA LEU A 59 -8.35 -7.35 24.74
C LEU A 59 -9.11 -8.27 25.72
N GLN A 60 -9.71 -7.72 26.78
CA GLN A 60 -10.51 -8.48 27.75
C GLN A 60 -11.95 -8.73 27.30
N ILE A 61 -12.56 -7.77 26.59
CA ILE A 61 -13.99 -7.86 26.22
C ILE A 61 -14.22 -8.37 24.80
N SER A 62 -13.27 -8.17 23.89
CA SER A 62 -13.46 -8.55 22.48
C SER A 62 -13.15 -10.02 22.24
N ASN A 63 -13.99 -10.65 21.43
CA ASN A 63 -13.80 -12.01 20.98
C ASN A 63 -13.09 -12.04 19.62
N LEU A 64 -11.90 -12.63 19.59
CA LEU A 64 -11.06 -12.71 18.41
C LEU A 64 -11.71 -13.52 17.28
N GLN A 65 -12.32 -14.67 17.59
CA GLN A 65 -13.01 -15.51 16.63
C GLN A 65 -14.21 -14.78 16.02
N GLN A 66 -14.93 -14.00 16.82
CA GLN A 66 -16.01 -13.14 16.32
C GLN A 66 -15.48 -12.08 15.36
N TYR A 67 -14.32 -11.46 15.65
CA TYR A 67 -13.71 -10.49 14.75
C TYR A 67 -13.29 -11.13 13.41
N VAL A 68 -12.64 -12.30 13.44
CA VAL A 68 -12.30 -13.06 12.22
C VAL A 68 -13.56 -13.37 11.42
N SER A 69 -14.61 -13.89 12.05
CA SER A 69 -15.89 -14.17 11.38
C SER A 69 -16.54 -12.92 10.76
N GLN A 70 -16.39 -11.75 11.39
CA GLN A 70 -16.89 -10.48 10.81
C GLN A 70 -16.11 -10.07 9.56
N LEU A 71 -14.79 -10.31 9.50
CA LEU A 71 -14.00 -10.08 8.30
C LEU A 71 -14.45 -11.00 7.16
N GLU A 72 -14.61 -12.29 7.44
CA GLU A 72 -15.08 -13.29 6.48
C GLU A 72 -16.46 -12.94 5.91
N LYS A 73 -17.42 -12.58 6.76
CA LYS A 73 -18.77 -12.14 6.35
C LYS A 73 -18.74 -10.93 5.41
N LYS A 74 -17.73 -10.06 5.56
CA LYS A 74 -17.52 -8.89 4.70
C LYS A 74 -16.66 -9.19 3.46
N ARG A 75 -16.28 -10.46 3.26
CA ARG A 75 -15.33 -10.92 2.23
C ARG A 75 -14.00 -10.16 2.31
N ILE A 76 -13.55 -9.90 3.54
CA ILE A 76 -12.25 -9.31 3.83
C ILE A 76 -11.35 -10.44 4.33
N PHE A 77 -10.25 -10.67 3.64
CA PHE A 77 -9.19 -11.53 4.14
C PHE A 77 -8.16 -10.69 4.91
N TYR A 78 -7.37 -11.35 5.75
CA TYR A 78 -6.19 -10.74 6.36
C TYR A 78 -4.96 -11.63 6.14
N ILE A 79 -3.80 -10.99 6.08
CA ILE A 79 -2.49 -11.63 5.96
C ILE A 79 -1.59 -10.99 6.99
N THR A 80 -0.83 -11.81 7.70
CA THR A 80 0.14 -11.37 8.71
C THR A 80 1.55 -11.46 8.15
N ILE A 81 2.51 -10.74 8.72
CA ILE A 81 3.92 -10.79 8.31
C ILE A 81 4.54 -12.21 8.33
N TRP A 82 3.96 -13.11 9.15
CA TRP A 82 4.39 -14.51 9.28
C TRP A 82 3.79 -15.45 8.23
N ASP A 83 2.83 -14.97 7.45
CA ASP A 83 2.22 -15.79 6.41
C ASP A 83 3.16 -16.00 5.24
N LYS A 84 3.10 -17.22 4.68
CA LYS A 84 3.92 -17.61 3.53
C LYS A 84 3.62 -16.77 2.29
N ASP A 85 2.37 -16.37 2.12
CA ASP A 85 1.88 -15.55 1.02
C ASP A 85 1.94 -14.04 1.31
N TYR A 86 2.57 -13.62 2.43
CA TYR A 86 2.88 -12.21 2.62
C TYR A 86 3.95 -11.77 1.60
N PRO A 87 3.75 -10.65 0.86
CA PRO A 87 4.64 -10.25 -0.21
C PRO A 87 6.09 -10.06 0.25
N GLN A 88 7.02 -10.78 -0.39
CA GLN A 88 8.42 -10.82 0.06
C GLN A 88 9.09 -9.44 0.05
N LEU A 89 8.99 -8.69 -1.06
CA LEU A 89 9.57 -7.34 -1.16
C LEU A 89 9.02 -6.39 -0.09
N LEU A 90 7.74 -6.54 0.27
CA LEU A 90 7.13 -5.73 1.31
C LEU A 90 7.64 -6.09 2.70
N ARG A 91 8.05 -7.35 2.93
CA ARG A 91 8.62 -7.80 4.20
C ARG A 91 10.01 -7.20 4.45
N GLU A 92 10.72 -6.83 3.39
CA GLU A 92 12.11 -6.34 3.43
C GLU A 92 12.23 -4.84 3.73
N ILE A 93 11.13 -4.08 3.67
CA ILE A 93 11.17 -2.65 3.97
C ILE A 93 11.49 -2.42 5.46
N GLN A 94 11.88 -1.20 5.83
CA GLN A 94 12.24 -0.87 7.20
C GLN A 94 11.09 -1.10 8.21
N ASP A 95 9.88 -0.68 7.85
CA ASP A 95 8.69 -0.77 8.70
C ASP A 95 7.53 -1.53 8.03
N PRO A 96 7.68 -2.86 7.80
CA PRO A 96 6.71 -3.65 7.07
C PRO A 96 5.38 -3.73 7.86
N PRO A 97 4.21 -3.62 7.20
CA PRO A 97 2.93 -3.83 7.86
C PRO A 97 2.85 -5.19 8.54
N PHE A 98 2.58 -5.22 9.85
CA PHE A 98 2.42 -6.48 10.57
C PHE A 98 1.19 -7.28 10.12
N VAL A 99 0.13 -6.56 9.73
CA VAL A 99 -1.12 -7.13 9.20
C VAL A 99 -1.58 -6.30 8.01
N LEU A 100 -1.99 -7.00 6.96
CA LEU A 100 -2.68 -6.44 5.80
C LEU A 100 -4.11 -6.99 5.76
N TYR A 101 -5.04 -6.14 5.38
CA TYR A 101 -6.44 -6.48 5.10
C TYR A 101 -6.68 -6.33 3.60
N GLY A 102 -7.31 -7.31 2.99
CA GLY A 102 -7.59 -7.32 1.56
C GLY A 102 -9.04 -7.63 1.22
N LYS A 103 -9.52 -7.06 0.11
CA LYS A 103 -10.84 -7.35 -0.47
C LYS A 103 -10.71 -7.46 -2.00
N GLY A 104 -11.10 -8.61 -2.53
CA GLY A 104 -10.85 -9.02 -3.92
C GLY A 104 -10.07 -10.33 -3.97
N GLU A 105 -9.47 -10.64 -5.12
CA GLU A 105 -8.73 -11.88 -5.33
C GLU A 105 -7.37 -11.86 -4.62
N ARG A 106 -7.21 -12.74 -3.63
CA ARG A 106 -5.99 -12.83 -2.79
C ARG A 106 -4.76 -13.25 -3.60
N ASP A 107 -4.94 -14.09 -4.61
CA ASP A 107 -3.84 -14.67 -5.40
C ASP A 107 -3.06 -13.63 -6.21
N PHE A 108 -3.61 -12.42 -6.41
CA PHE A 108 -2.90 -11.30 -7.02
C PHE A 108 -1.63 -10.93 -6.23
N LEU A 109 -1.58 -11.22 -4.92
CA LEU A 109 -0.39 -10.99 -4.09
C LEU A 109 0.78 -11.91 -4.47
N ASN A 110 0.51 -13.08 -5.04
CA ASN A 110 1.52 -14.07 -5.42
C ASN A 110 2.28 -13.69 -6.71
N LYS A 111 1.76 -12.76 -7.52
CA LYS A 111 2.44 -12.29 -8.74
C LYS A 111 3.78 -11.61 -8.39
N VAL A 112 4.89 -12.12 -8.91
CA VAL A 112 6.23 -11.61 -8.54
C VAL A 112 6.55 -10.27 -9.20
N ASN A 113 6.11 -10.07 -10.44
CA ASN A 113 6.36 -8.85 -11.22
C ASN A 113 5.30 -7.80 -10.90
N LYS A 114 5.65 -6.86 -10.03
CA LYS A 114 4.79 -5.74 -9.64
C LYS A 114 5.48 -4.41 -9.94
N LEU A 115 4.77 -3.51 -10.62
CA LEU A 115 5.21 -2.14 -10.88
C LEU A 115 4.26 -1.18 -10.18
N ALA A 116 4.83 -0.30 -9.34
CA ALA A 116 4.07 0.78 -8.75
C ALA A 116 3.96 1.95 -9.71
N ILE A 117 2.78 2.58 -9.79
CA ILE A 117 2.56 3.78 -10.59
C ILE A 117 2.00 4.87 -9.69
N VAL A 118 2.65 6.03 -9.72
CA VAL A 118 2.23 7.21 -8.94
C VAL A 118 2.35 8.48 -9.78
N GLY A 119 1.61 9.51 -9.38
CA GLY A 119 1.77 10.82 -9.98
C GLY A 119 0.74 11.84 -9.52
N THR A 120 0.57 12.87 -10.35
CA THR A 120 -0.32 14.00 -10.09
C THR A 120 -1.78 13.58 -10.01
N ARG A 121 -2.55 14.36 -9.25
CA ARG A 121 -4.01 14.23 -9.19
C ARG A 121 -4.72 14.85 -10.39
N GLU A 122 -4.01 15.66 -11.18
CA GLU A 122 -4.52 16.40 -12.34
C GLU A 122 -3.61 16.12 -13.54
N PRO A 123 -3.72 14.93 -14.16
CA PRO A 123 -2.81 14.52 -15.21
C PRO A 123 -3.14 15.17 -16.55
N SER A 124 -2.08 15.52 -17.29
CA SER A 124 -2.18 16.05 -18.63
C SER A 124 -2.66 14.98 -19.62
N LEU A 125 -3.04 15.41 -20.83
CA LEU A 125 -3.31 14.46 -21.92
C LEU A 125 -2.07 13.62 -22.24
N TYR A 126 -0.88 14.23 -22.20
CA TYR A 126 0.38 13.54 -22.40
C TYR A 126 0.59 12.41 -21.38
N GLY A 127 0.41 12.69 -20.08
CA GLY A 127 0.53 11.66 -19.04
C GLY A 127 -0.48 10.52 -19.22
N LYS A 128 -1.73 10.85 -19.59
CA LYS A 128 -2.79 9.86 -19.87
C LYS A 128 -2.44 8.92 -21.03
N GLU A 129 -2.03 9.47 -22.16
CA GLU A 129 -1.69 8.66 -23.35
C GLU A 129 -0.39 7.88 -23.15
N SER A 130 0.60 8.48 -22.47
CA SER A 130 1.86 7.81 -22.14
C SER A 130 1.62 6.59 -21.24
N MET A 131 0.72 6.67 -20.26
CA MET A 131 0.36 5.50 -19.45
C MET A 131 -0.25 4.38 -20.30
N LYS A 132 -1.19 4.67 -21.20
CA LYS A 132 -1.76 3.62 -22.07
C LYS A 132 -0.68 2.92 -22.89
N PHE A 133 0.21 3.72 -23.48
CA PHE A 133 1.31 3.23 -24.32
C PHE A 133 2.33 2.41 -23.54
N ILE A 134 2.77 2.88 -22.37
CA ILE A 134 3.79 2.22 -21.54
C ILE A 134 3.23 0.95 -20.88
N LEU A 135 1.98 0.97 -20.41
CA LEU A 135 1.44 -0.15 -19.65
C LEU A 135 1.04 -1.34 -20.51
N GLN A 136 0.58 -1.13 -21.75
CA GLN A 136 0.11 -2.23 -22.58
C GLN A 136 1.14 -3.37 -22.72
N PRO A 137 2.42 -3.15 -23.11
CA PRO A 137 3.37 -4.24 -23.24
C PRO A 137 3.75 -4.89 -21.90
N LEU A 138 3.69 -4.14 -20.79
CA LEU A 138 3.93 -4.68 -19.45
C LEU A 138 2.80 -5.64 -19.03
N LEU A 139 1.55 -5.26 -19.30
CA LEU A 139 0.36 -6.05 -19.01
C LEU A 139 0.33 -7.35 -19.82
N GLU A 140 0.70 -7.29 -21.11
CA GLU A 140 0.88 -8.47 -21.97
C GLU A 140 1.94 -9.46 -21.42
N LYS A 141 2.92 -8.94 -20.68
CA LYS A 141 3.95 -9.73 -19.96
C LYS A 141 3.56 -10.06 -18.51
N GLU A 142 2.28 -9.97 -18.19
CA GLU A 142 1.69 -10.25 -16.88
C GLU A 142 2.27 -9.44 -15.70
N TRP A 143 2.76 -8.23 -15.95
CA TRP A 143 3.11 -7.31 -14.87
C TRP A 143 1.85 -6.84 -14.16
N LEU A 144 1.86 -6.95 -12.83
CA LEU A 144 0.78 -6.47 -12.00
C LEU A 144 1.03 -5.00 -11.64
N ILE A 145 0.01 -4.16 -11.88
CA ILE A 145 0.08 -2.74 -11.54
C ILE A 145 -0.38 -2.51 -10.12
N VAL A 146 0.43 -1.76 -9.36
CA VAL A 146 0.15 -1.33 -7.99
C VAL A 146 -0.01 0.19 -7.96
N SER A 147 -1.07 0.70 -7.33
CA SER A 147 -1.21 2.14 -7.13
C SER A 147 -2.06 2.45 -5.91
N GLY A 148 -2.24 3.74 -5.62
CA GLY A 148 -2.85 4.24 -4.40
C GLY A 148 -4.34 4.53 -4.47
N PHE A 149 -5.02 4.20 -5.58
CA PHE A 149 -6.43 4.48 -5.81
C PHE A 149 -6.84 5.95 -5.60
N ALA A 150 -5.90 6.90 -5.62
CA ALA A 150 -6.20 8.33 -5.55
C ALA A 150 -6.75 8.83 -6.90
N ARG A 151 -7.29 10.05 -6.92
CA ARG A 151 -7.64 10.71 -8.21
C ARG A 151 -6.38 10.93 -9.06
N GLY A 152 -6.57 11.00 -10.38
CA GLY A 152 -5.50 11.32 -11.33
C GLY A 152 -4.76 10.08 -11.81
N ILE A 153 -3.42 10.14 -11.79
CA ILE A 153 -2.55 9.05 -12.30
C ILE A 153 -2.91 7.71 -11.67
N ASP A 154 -3.12 7.64 -10.35
CA ASP A 154 -3.50 6.40 -9.67
C ASP A 154 -4.80 5.78 -10.24
N THR A 155 -5.88 6.56 -10.38
CA THR A 155 -7.13 6.08 -11.00
C THR A 155 -6.89 5.58 -12.43
N ILE A 156 -6.11 6.31 -13.22
CA ILE A 156 -5.88 5.97 -14.64
C ILE A 156 -5.03 4.70 -14.76
N ALA A 157 -4.03 4.52 -13.90
CA ALA A 157 -3.22 3.30 -13.85
C ALA A 157 -4.12 2.07 -13.65
N HIS A 158 -5.05 2.13 -12.69
CA HIS A 158 -6.02 1.07 -12.49
C HIS A 158 -6.97 0.92 -13.68
N GLU A 159 -7.51 2.02 -14.20
CA GLU A 159 -8.46 2.01 -15.31
C GLU A 159 -7.88 1.41 -16.60
N VAL A 160 -6.66 1.79 -16.98
CA VAL A 160 -5.95 1.23 -18.14
C VAL A 160 -5.74 -0.27 -17.95
N THR A 161 -5.35 -0.69 -16.75
CA THR A 161 -5.08 -2.10 -16.41
C THR A 161 -6.34 -2.95 -16.51
N VAL A 162 -7.42 -2.55 -15.83
CA VAL A 162 -8.65 -3.37 -15.77
C VAL A 162 -9.39 -3.42 -17.11
N ARG A 163 -9.30 -2.37 -17.93
CA ARG A 163 -9.89 -2.36 -19.29
C ARG A 163 -9.24 -3.40 -20.22
N GLN A 164 -8.01 -3.83 -19.93
CA GLN A 164 -7.35 -4.94 -20.61
C GLN A 164 -7.63 -6.30 -19.94
N HIS A 165 -8.53 -6.36 -18.96
CA HIS A 165 -8.84 -7.54 -18.15
C HIS A 165 -7.61 -8.07 -17.40
N CYS A 166 -6.69 -7.18 -17.03
CA CYS A 166 -5.53 -7.50 -16.21
C CYS A 166 -5.78 -7.11 -14.74
N PRO A 167 -5.21 -7.86 -13.77
CA PRO A 167 -5.38 -7.58 -12.36
C PRO A 167 -4.53 -6.38 -11.90
N THR A 168 -5.03 -5.66 -10.90
CA THR A 168 -4.32 -4.55 -10.25
C THR A 168 -4.52 -4.54 -8.74
N ILE A 169 -3.55 -3.98 -8.00
CA ILE A 169 -3.62 -3.82 -6.55
C ILE A 169 -3.73 -2.34 -6.19
N ALA A 170 -4.84 -1.98 -5.55
CA ALA A 170 -5.10 -0.68 -4.98
C ALA A 170 -4.74 -0.69 -3.48
N ILE A 171 -3.59 -0.13 -3.13
CA ILE A 171 -3.21 0.04 -1.73
C ILE A 171 -4.02 1.21 -1.16
N LEU A 172 -4.64 1.12 0.02
CA LEU A 172 -5.49 2.17 0.61
C LEU A 172 -4.93 2.70 1.94
N GLY A 173 -5.09 4.01 2.17
CA GLY A 173 -4.70 4.69 3.41
C GLY A 173 -5.80 4.71 4.48
N HIS A 174 -6.73 3.77 4.45
CA HIS A 174 -7.85 3.68 5.38
C HIS A 174 -8.46 2.27 5.36
N GLY A 175 -9.36 2.00 6.31
CA GLY A 175 -10.06 0.73 6.41
C GLY A 175 -11.02 0.46 5.26
N LEU A 176 -11.26 -0.83 5.00
CA LEU A 176 -12.10 -1.34 3.90
C LEU A 176 -13.62 -1.11 4.08
N SER A 177 -14.07 -0.53 5.19
CA SER A 177 -15.48 -0.09 5.32
C SER A 177 -15.74 1.24 4.62
N TYR A 178 -14.70 1.92 4.15
CA TYR A 178 -14.79 3.21 3.46
C TYR A 178 -14.27 3.09 2.04
N MET A 179 -14.94 3.75 1.09
CA MET A 179 -14.45 3.94 -0.28
C MET A 179 -14.04 5.40 -0.43
N TYR A 180 -12.74 5.64 -0.58
CA TYR A 180 -12.19 6.97 -0.80
C TYR A 180 -11.11 6.91 -1.90
N PRO A 181 -11.10 7.86 -2.86
CA PRO A 181 -12.10 8.91 -3.07
C PRO A 181 -13.45 8.30 -3.51
N LYS A 182 -14.57 8.99 -3.24
CA LYS A 182 -15.92 8.46 -3.52
C LYS A 182 -16.17 8.30 -5.02
N GLU A 183 -15.52 9.14 -5.81
CA GLU A 183 -15.59 9.22 -7.26
C GLU A 183 -15.07 7.94 -7.93
N ASN A 184 -14.14 7.23 -7.30
CA ASN A 184 -13.61 5.96 -7.82
C ASN A 184 -14.56 4.76 -7.55
N ARG A 185 -15.71 4.97 -6.90
CA ARG A 185 -16.68 3.90 -6.62
C ARG A 185 -17.17 3.22 -7.89
N GLY A 186 -17.50 3.99 -8.93
CA GLY A 186 -17.98 3.44 -10.20
C GLY A 186 -16.95 2.53 -10.88
N LEU A 187 -15.67 2.94 -10.85
CA LEU A 187 -14.55 2.13 -11.35
C LEU A 187 -14.45 0.81 -10.58
N TYR A 188 -14.45 0.88 -9.24
CA TYR A 188 -14.38 -0.31 -8.40
C TYR A 188 -15.57 -1.23 -8.60
N ASP A 189 -16.80 -0.73 -8.56
CA ASP A 189 -18.00 -1.57 -8.66
C ASP A 189 -18.07 -2.30 -10.01
N THR A 190 -17.59 -1.67 -11.09
CA THR A 190 -17.53 -2.25 -12.43
C THR A 190 -16.44 -3.34 -12.55
N TRP A 191 -15.28 -3.12 -11.94
CA TRP A 191 -14.08 -3.95 -12.15
C TRP A 191 -13.57 -4.66 -10.88
N LYS A 192 -14.42 -4.84 -9.87
CA LYS A 192 -14.06 -5.39 -8.55
C LYS A 192 -13.33 -6.74 -8.61
N ASP A 193 -13.61 -7.56 -9.62
CA ASP A 193 -13.01 -8.88 -9.78
C ASP A 193 -11.55 -8.79 -10.31
N TYR A 194 -11.16 -7.63 -10.85
CA TYR A 194 -9.80 -7.31 -11.31
C TYR A 194 -9.03 -6.38 -10.37
N ILE A 195 -9.68 -5.82 -9.34
CA ILE A 195 -9.06 -4.88 -8.39
C ILE A 195 -8.99 -5.50 -7.01
N LEU A 196 -7.78 -5.81 -6.54
CA LEU A 196 -7.55 -6.12 -5.14
C LEU A 196 -7.35 -4.81 -4.34
N LEU A 197 -8.28 -4.52 -3.43
CA LEU A 197 -8.08 -3.48 -2.42
C LEU A 197 -7.23 -4.05 -1.28
N LEU A 198 -6.17 -3.36 -0.88
CA LEU A 198 -5.26 -3.80 0.18
C LEU A 198 -4.95 -2.64 1.14
N THR A 199 -4.90 -2.88 2.45
CA THR A 199 -4.58 -1.82 3.42
C THR A 199 -3.93 -2.36 4.69
N GLU A 200 -3.12 -1.55 5.35
CA GLU A 200 -2.63 -1.82 6.70
C GLU A 200 -3.63 -1.38 7.79
N TYR A 201 -4.80 -0.84 7.43
CA TYR A 201 -5.73 -0.29 8.41
C TYR A 201 -6.94 -1.22 8.62
N PRO A 202 -7.30 -1.57 9.87
CA PRO A 202 -8.49 -2.34 10.18
C PRO A 202 -9.75 -1.72 9.55
N PRO A 203 -10.79 -2.51 9.22
CA PRO A 203 -11.90 -2.03 8.40
C PRO A 203 -12.61 -0.76 8.89
N HIS A 204 -12.58 -0.48 10.19
CA HIS A 204 -13.26 0.66 10.82
C HIS A 204 -12.44 1.97 10.80
N TYR A 205 -11.18 1.94 10.33
CA TYR A 205 -10.34 3.14 10.27
C TYR A 205 -10.82 4.10 9.19
N VAL A 206 -11.22 5.31 9.60
CA VAL A 206 -11.65 6.38 8.70
C VAL A 206 -10.47 6.96 7.89
N PRO A 207 -10.71 7.48 6.67
CA PRO A 207 -9.69 8.21 5.93
C PRO A 207 -9.20 9.45 6.66
N LYS A 208 -7.88 9.57 6.87
CA LYS A 208 -7.24 10.76 7.47
C LYS A 208 -6.06 11.19 6.63
N LYS A 209 -5.84 12.50 6.50
CA LYS A 209 -4.81 13.09 5.61
C LYS A 209 -3.41 12.50 5.83
N TRP A 210 -3.04 12.21 7.07
CA TRP A 210 -1.72 11.68 7.42
C TRP A 210 -1.54 10.17 7.16
N TYR A 211 -2.62 9.41 6.88
CA TYR A 211 -2.48 8.00 6.49
C TYR A 211 -2.05 7.83 5.03
N PHE A 212 -2.32 8.80 4.15
CA PHE A 212 -1.95 8.68 2.73
C PHE A 212 -0.42 8.68 2.50
N PRO A 213 0.39 9.56 3.12
CA PRO A 213 1.84 9.46 3.01
C PRO A 213 2.38 8.16 3.62
N LYS A 214 1.87 7.74 4.80
CA LYS A 214 2.28 6.48 5.44
C LYS A 214 2.03 5.27 4.55
N ARG A 215 0.89 5.22 3.87
CA ARG A 215 0.54 4.15 2.95
C ARG A 215 1.53 4.01 1.80
N ASN A 216 2.14 5.10 1.33
CA ASN A 216 2.98 5.07 0.13
C ASN A 216 4.18 4.12 0.24
N ARG A 217 4.70 3.88 1.45
CA ARG A 217 5.76 2.89 1.65
C ARG A 217 5.36 1.47 1.26
N ILE A 218 4.05 1.16 1.30
CA ILE A 218 3.51 -0.14 0.88
C ILE A 218 3.44 -0.20 -0.64
N ILE A 219 3.11 0.92 -1.31
CA ILE A 219 3.06 0.99 -2.78
C ILE A 219 4.44 0.70 -3.36
N SER A 220 5.46 1.41 -2.90
CA SER A 220 6.84 1.17 -3.31
C SER A 220 7.33 -0.20 -2.80
N GLY A 221 7.06 -0.51 -1.53
CA GLY A 221 7.61 -1.70 -0.87
C GLY A 221 7.15 -3.02 -1.45
N ILE A 222 5.92 -3.11 -1.94
CA ILE A 222 5.40 -4.33 -2.58
C ILE A 222 5.88 -4.50 -4.02
N SER A 223 6.46 -3.47 -4.63
CA SER A 223 6.78 -3.38 -6.06
C SER A 223 8.28 -3.53 -6.32
N LYS A 224 8.66 -3.98 -7.52
CA LYS A 224 10.07 -4.03 -7.94
C LYS A 224 10.64 -2.65 -8.25
N GLY A 225 9.78 -1.74 -8.70
CA GLY A 225 10.10 -0.35 -8.92
C GLY A 225 8.86 0.53 -8.96
N VAL A 226 9.08 1.84 -9.03
CA VAL A 226 8.04 2.88 -9.06
C VAL A 226 8.19 3.73 -10.31
N LEU A 227 7.15 3.78 -11.14
CA LEU A 227 7.02 4.73 -12.24
C LEU A 227 6.30 5.99 -11.78
N VAL A 228 7.00 7.12 -11.83
CA VAL A 228 6.44 8.45 -11.62
C VAL A 228 6.08 9.07 -12.96
N VAL A 229 4.78 9.21 -13.23
CA VAL A 229 4.28 9.65 -14.55
C VAL A 229 4.30 11.18 -14.67
N GLU A 230 3.80 11.89 -13.66
CA GLU A 230 3.82 13.35 -13.61
C GLU A 230 3.85 13.78 -12.14
N ALA A 231 4.70 14.75 -11.80
CA ALA A 231 4.85 15.27 -10.45
C ALA A 231 5.32 16.73 -10.48
N LYS A 232 4.71 17.57 -9.64
CA LYS A 232 5.29 18.87 -9.27
C LYS A 232 6.46 18.67 -8.30
N THR A 233 7.34 19.66 -8.16
CA THR A 233 8.53 19.62 -7.27
C THR A 233 8.22 19.40 -5.78
N ARG A 234 6.99 19.63 -5.33
CA ARG A 234 6.52 19.33 -3.96
C ARG A 234 5.30 18.40 -3.96
N SER A 235 5.35 17.36 -4.79
CA SER A 235 4.27 16.38 -4.92
C SER A 235 4.43 15.22 -3.92
N GLY A 236 3.31 14.71 -3.40
CA GLY A 236 3.31 13.48 -2.61
C GLY A 236 3.74 12.22 -3.39
N SER A 237 3.75 12.28 -4.72
CA SER A 237 4.34 11.22 -5.56
C SER A 237 5.85 11.14 -5.43
N LEU A 238 6.55 12.28 -5.21
CA LEU A 238 8.00 12.29 -5.00
C LEU A 238 8.38 11.61 -3.68
N ILE A 239 7.56 11.75 -2.64
CA ILE A 239 7.73 11.00 -1.39
C ILE A 239 7.75 9.48 -1.66
N THR A 240 6.98 9.00 -2.63
CA THR A 240 6.95 7.56 -2.96
C THR A 240 8.20 7.13 -3.72
N ALA A 241 8.77 8.02 -4.53
CA ALA A 241 10.06 7.79 -5.20
C ALA A 241 11.21 7.75 -4.18
N ASP A 242 11.22 8.67 -3.21
CA ASP A 242 12.22 8.67 -2.13
C ASP A 242 12.13 7.38 -1.31
N LEU A 243 10.92 6.97 -0.91
CA LEU A 243 10.68 5.70 -0.22
C LEU A 243 11.12 4.49 -1.04
N ALA A 244 10.99 4.53 -2.36
CA ALA A 244 11.44 3.44 -3.24
C ALA A 244 12.96 3.30 -3.20
N LEU A 245 13.70 4.42 -3.28
CA LEU A 245 15.16 4.42 -3.16
C LEU A 245 15.62 3.90 -1.79
N GLU A 246 15.00 4.37 -0.70
CA GLU A 246 15.26 3.89 0.66
C GLU A 246 15.03 2.38 0.81
N GLN A 247 14.10 1.83 0.02
CA GLN A 247 13.74 0.41 0.01
C GLN A 247 14.52 -0.42 -1.01
N ASN A 248 15.54 0.15 -1.66
CA ASN A 248 16.29 -0.48 -2.75
C ASN A 248 15.35 -0.98 -3.87
N ARG A 249 14.48 -0.09 -4.35
CA ARG A 249 13.59 -0.31 -5.48
C ARG A 249 13.94 0.66 -6.59
N GLU A 250 13.78 0.21 -7.83
CA GLU A 250 14.04 1.05 -8.99
C GLU A 250 13.08 2.23 -9.06
N VAL A 251 13.59 3.40 -9.48
CA VAL A 251 12.77 4.59 -9.70
C VAL A 251 12.83 4.97 -11.17
N PHE A 252 11.65 5.01 -11.76
CA PHE A 252 11.42 5.37 -13.14
C PHE A 252 10.67 6.69 -13.22
N ALA A 253 10.96 7.49 -14.22
CA ALA A 253 10.30 8.77 -14.43
C ALA A 253 9.97 8.99 -15.90
N LEU A 254 8.72 9.34 -16.19
CA LEU A 254 8.30 9.80 -17.51
C LEU A 254 8.83 11.24 -17.71
N PRO A 255 9.66 11.50 -18.73
CA PRO A 255 10.13 12.85 -19.01
C PRO A 255 8.96 13.72 -19.50
N GLY A 256 9.07 15.03 -19.30
CA GLY A 256 8.07 15.94 -19.85
C GLY A 256 8.65 17.31 -20.22
N PRO A 257 7.86 18.17 -20.91
CA PRO A 257 8.34 19.47 -21.33
C PRO A 257 8.67 20.36 -20.13
N ILE A 258 9.80 21.07 -20.18
CA ILE A 258 10.26 21.94 -19.07
C ILE A 258 9.30 23.10 -18.74
N PHE A 259 8.39 23.45 -19.66
CA PHE A 259 7.37 24.48 -19.48
C PHE A 259 6.12 23.97 -18.74
N ILE A 260 6.00 22.66 -18.52
CA ILE A 260 4.87 22.04 -17.84
C ILE A 260 5.25 21.79 -16.38
N GLU A 261 4.56 22.46 -15.46
CA GLU A 261 4.84 22.37 -14.02
C GLU A 261 4.73 20.92 -13.48
N SER A 262 3.80 20.13 -14.03
CA SER A 262 3.62 18.72 -13.67
C SER A 262 4.74 17.80 -14.18
N ALA A 263 5.66 18.28 -15.02
CA ALA A 263 6.86 17.54 -15.45
C ALA A 263 8.12 17.91 -14.65
N ALA A 264 8.08 18.99 -13.86
CA ALA A 264 9.27 19.48 -13.16
C ALA A 264 9.83 18.44 -12.17
N GLY A 265 8.96 17.73 -11.45
CA GLY A 265 9.37 16.70 -10.50
C GLY A 265 9.93 15.44 -11.17
N THR A 266 9.32 14.97 -12.26
CA THR A 266 9.84 13.79 -12.99
C THR A 266 11.16 14.10 -13.67
N ASN A 267 11.30 15.27 -14.30
CA ASN A 267 12.58 15.72 -14.86
C ASN A 267 13.66 15.86 -13.79
N HIS A 268 13.31 16.34 -12.59
CA HIS A 268 14.24 16.41 -11.47
C HIS A 268 14.68 15.02 -10.99
N LEU A 269 13.76 14.06 -10.86
CA LEU A 269 14.10 12.67 -10.52
C LEU A 269 15.10 12.08 -11.53
N ILE A 270 14.91 12.33 -12.82
CA ILE A 270 15.84 11.89 -13.88
C ILE A 270 17.23 12.49 -13.65
N GLN A 271 17.32 13.78 -13.30
CA GLN A 271 18.60 14.41 -12.96
C GLN A 271 19.26 13.81 -11.71
N GLN A 272 18.48 13.26 -10.78
CA GLN A 272 18.97 12.57 -9.58
C GLN A 272 19.33 11.09 -9.84
N GLY A 273 19.19 10.61 -11.07
CA GLY A 273 19.56 9.25 -11.46
C GLY A 273 18.39 8.28 -11.61
N ALA A 274 17.13 8.72 -11.50
CA ALA A 274 16.00 7.88 -11.88
C ALA A 274 16.06 7.54 -13.38
N LYS A 275 15.71 6.30 -13.73
CA LYS A 275 15.69 5.85 -15.11
C LYS A 275 14.61 6.60 -15.89
N LEU A 276 15.01 7.30 -16.95
CA LEU A 276 14.10 7.94 -17.90
C LEU A 276 13.35 6.85 -18.67
N VAL A 277 12.02 6.93 -18.71
CA VAL A 277 11.16 5.98 -19.41
C VAL A 277 10.48 6.61 -20.62
N ARG A 278 10.67 6.00 -21.79
CA ARG A 278 9.98 6.34 -23.05
C ARG A 278 8.96 5.29 -23.45
N ASN A 279 9.20 4.03 -23.06
CA ASN A 279 8.40 2.86 -23.40
C ASN A 279 8.50 1.78 -22.30
N ALA A 280 7.81 0.66 -22.49
CA ALA A 280 7.86 -0.45 -21.53
C ALA A 280 9.25 -1.10 -21.44
N GLU A 281 9.99 -1.13 -22.54
CA GLU A 281 11.31 -1.76 -22.64
C GLU A 281 12.32 -1.10 -21.69
N ASP A 282 12.31 0.23 -21.57
CA ASP A 282 13.19 0.96 -20.66
C ASP A 282 13.01 0.51 -19.18
N ILE A 283 11.80 0.06 -18.80
CA ILE A 283 11.50 -0.49 -17.45
C ILE A 283 11.95 -1.95 -17.34
N LEU A 284 11.65 -2.75 -18.36
CA LEU A 284 11.96 -4.18 -18.37
C LEU A 284 13.46 -4.43 -18.35
N GLU A 285 14.23 -3.67 -19.12
CA GLU A 285 15.69 -3.77 -19.16
C GLU A 285 16.30 -3.45 -17.79
N GLU A 286 15.83 -2.40 -17.12
CA GLU A 286 16.37 -1.99 -15.83
C GLU A 286 16.09 -3.02 -14.72
N ILE A 287 14.89 -3.60 -14.67
CA ILE A 287 14.50 -4.54 -13.60
C ILE A 287 15.07 -5.96 -13.83
N LEU A 288 15.41 -6.31 -15.07
CA LEU A 288 15.96 -7.63 -15.41
C LEU A 288 17.49 -7.67 -15.34
N ASN A 289 18.16 -6.52 -15.23
CA ASN A 289 19.59 -6.40 -14.97
C ASN A 289 19.92 -6.70 -13.50
#